data_AF-A0A950Q368-F1
#
_entry.id   AF-A0A950Q368-F1
#
_cell.length_a   1.000
_cell.length_b   1.000
_cell.length_c   1.000
_cell.angle_alpha   90.00
_cell.angle_beta   90.00
_cell.angle_gamma   90.00
#
_symmetry.space_group_name_H-M   'P 1'
#
loop_
_entity.id
_entity.type
_entity.pdbx_description
1 polymer ?
#
loop_
_entity_poly.entity_id
_entity_poly.type
_entity_poly.pdbx_seq_one_letter_code
_entity_poly.pdbx_strand_id
1 'polypeptide(L)'
;MTAPNHRFCAAPMMEWTDTHCRVLHRLLIRNALAYTEMVTAEAVLRGKRERLLRFDPSEHPVALQLGGSEPARLAEAARIAADFGYDEINLNVGCPSDRVQSGRFGACLMREPEL
;
A
#
# COMPACT_ATOMS: atom_id res chain seq x y z
N MET A 1 -11.32 -11.49 -12.11
CA MET A 1 -10.64 -10.19 -12.19
C MET A 1 -9.36 -10.37 -12.97
N THR A 2 -9.12 -9.55 -13.98
CA THR A 2 -7.81 -9.46 -14.65
C THR A 2 -6.84 -8.72 -13.73
N ALA A 3 -5.65 -9.27 -13.54
CA ALA A 3 -4.60 -8.61 -12.75
C ALA A 3 -4.30 -7.19 -13.28
N PRO A 4 -3.98 -6.23 -12.40
CA PRO A 4 -3.66 -4.87 -12.81
C PRO A 4 -2.44 -4.82 -13.75
N ASN A 5 -2.43 -3.85 -14.67
CA ASN A 5 -1.37 -3.68 -15.65
C ASN A 5 -0.28 -2.73 -15.12
N HIS A 6 0.97 -3.18 -15.06
CA HIS A 6 2.11 -2.42 -14.53
C HIS A 6 2.86 -1.56 -15.57
N ARG A 7 2.34 -1.41 -16.80
CA ARG A 7 3.01 -0.56 -17.83
C ARG A 7 3.14 0.90 -17.40
N PHE A 8 2.18 1.41 -16.64
CA PHE A 8 2.23 2.76 -16.10
C PHE A 8 1.52 2.81 -14.74
N CYS A 9 2.23 3.33 -13.74
CA CYS A 9 1.77 3.39 -12.36
C CYS A 9 2.04 4.78 -11.75
N ALA A 10 1.14 5.22 -10.86
CA ALA A 10 1.39 6.38 -10.00
C ALA A 10 1.98 5.90 -8.67
N ALA A 11 3.17 6.39 -8.32
CA ALA A 11 3.93 5.92 -7.16
C ALA A 11 3.24 6.19 -5.82
N PRO A 12 3.49 5.35 -4.78
CA PRO A 12 3.05 5.61 -3.43
C PRO A 12 3.84 6.78 -2.83
N MET A 13 3.15 7.80 -2.33
CA MET A 13 3.77 9.00 -1.77
C MET A 13 3.04 9.43 -0.50
N MET A 14 3.70 9.30 0.65
CA MET A 14 3.18 9.75 1.95
C MET A 14 2.75 11.21 1.88
N GLU A 15 1.58 11.54 2.44
CA GLU A 15 0.94 12.86 2.46
C GLU A 15 0.53 13.42 1.09
N TRP A 16 0.67 12.64 0.01
CA TRP A 16 0.28 13.04 -1.33
C TRP A 16 -0.79 12.11 -1.90
N THR A 17 -0.50 10.82 -2.03
CA THR A 17 -1.41 9.87 -2.68
C THR A 17 -2.49 9.36 -1.74
N ASP A 18 -3.23 10.27 -1.10
CA ASP A 18 -4.45 9.97 -0.36
C ASP A 18 -5.63 9.67 -1.31
N THR A 19 -6.82 9.37 -0.76
CA THR A 19 -8.02 9.10 -1.57
C THR A 19 -8.39 10.28 -2.49
N HIS A 20 -8.28 11.52 -2.02
CA HIS A 20 -8.66 12.71 -2.78
C HIS A 20 -7.74 12.93 -3.98
N CYS A 21 -6.42 12.78 -3.76
CA CYS A 21 -5.42 12.83 -4.81
C CYS A 21 -5.63 11.73 -5.85
N ARG A 22 -5.88 10.49 -5.40
CA ARG A 22 -6.10 9.37 -6.33
C ARG A 22 -7.40 9.52 -7.13
N VAL A 23 -8.47 10.04 -6.53
CA VAL A 23 -9.71 10.39 -7.26
C VAL A 23 -9.43 11.48 -8.31
N LEU A 24 -8.65 12.51 -7.99
CA LEU A 24 -8.21 13.50 -8.96
C LEU A 24 -7.38 12.87 -10.09
N HIS A 25 -6.43 11.99 -9.74
CA HIS A 25 -5.62 11.27 -10.72
C HIS A 25 -6.48 10.48 -11.69
N ARG A 26 -7.62 9.91 -11.26
CA ARG A 26 -8.51 9.14 -12.15
C ARG A 26 -9.09 9.96 -13.31
N LEU A 27 -9.15 11.28 -13.19
CA LEU A 27 -9.53 12.17 -14.29
C LEU A 27 -8.47 12.21 -15.40
N LEU A 28 -7.20 11.97 -15.07
CA LEU A 28 -6.05 12.02 -15.98
C LEU A 28 -5.59 10.63 -16.43
N ILE A 29 -5.58 9.67 -15.52
CA ILE A 29 -4.98 8.34 -15.68
C ILE A 29 -6.00 7.24 -15.40
N ARG A 30 -6.92 7.02 -16.35
CA ARG A 30 -8.06 6.09 -16.18
C ARG A 30 -7.68 4.64 -15.87
N ASN A 31 -6.61 4.12 -16.48
CA ASN A 31 -6.27 2.70 -16.43
C ASN A 31 -4.96 2.41 -15.67
N ALA A 32 -4.26 3.44 -15.21
CA ALA A 32 -2.96 3.29 -14.56
C ALA A 32 -3.16 2.73 -13.14
N LEU A 33 -2.27 1.84 -12.69
CA LEU A 33 -2.29 1.40 -11.30
C LEU A 33 -1.88 2.55 -10.39
N ALA A 34 -2.73 2.93 -9.43
CA ALA A 34 -2.39 3.92 -8.43
C ALA A 34 -2.08 3.23 -7.11
N TYR A 35 -0.98 3.61 -6.47
CA TYR A 35 -0.64 3.12 -5.13
C TYR A 35 -1.14 4.09 -4.06
N THR A 36 -1.57 3.56 -2.92
CA THR A 36 -1.88 4.35 -1.73
C THR A 36 -0.63 4.94 -1.09
N GLU A 37 -0.82 5.82 -0.11
CA GLU A 37 0.18 6.00 0.94
C GLU A 37 0.52 4.67 1.64
N MET A 38 1.72 4.57 2.21
CA MET A 38 2.12 3.37 2.93
C MET A 38 1.41 3.27 4.29
N VAL A 39 0.79 2.13 4.57
CA VAL A 39 0.17 1.81 5.87
C VAL A 39 0.96 0.69 6.54
N THR A 40 1.25 0.80 7.84
CA THR A 40 1.95 -0.28 8.53
C THR A 40 1.03 -1.44 8.85
N ALA A 41 1.54 -2.68 8.84
CA ALA A 41 0.78 -3.86 9.23
C ALA A 41 0.17 -3.71 10.63
N GLU A 42 0.93 -3.17 11.58
CA GLU A 42 0.43 -2.85 12.93
C GLU A 42 -0.77 -1.91 12.93
N ALA A 43 -0.75 -0.87 12.09
CA ALA A 43 -1.86 0.08 11.98
C ALA A 43 -3.11 -0.60 11.41
N VAL A 44 -2.97 -1.51 10.44
CA VAL A 44 -4.10 -2.31 9.92
C VAL A 44 -4.66 -3.23 11.00
N LEU A 45 -3.81 -3.91 11.76
CA LEU A 45 -4.22 -4.88 12.76
C LEU A 45 -4.93 -4.23 13.95
N ARG A 46 -4.39 -3.11 14.46
CA ARG A 46 -4.81 -2.50 15.75
C ARG A 46 -5.55 -1.18 15.60
N GLY A 47 -5.44 -0.52 14.45
CA GLY A 47 -5.98 0.81 14.20
C GLY A 47 -7.43 0.80 13.71
N LYS A 48 -7.92 2.00 13.36
CA LYS A 48 -9.26 2.20 12.79
C LYS A 48 -9.23 1.92 11.28
N ARG A 49 -9.44 0.65 10.90
CA ARG A 49 -9.34 0.15 9.52
C ARG A 49 -10.12 0.98 8.50
N GLU A 50 -11.37 1.35 8.79
CA GLU A 50 -12.17 2.20 7.91
C GLU A 50 -11.53 3.56 7.61
N ARG A 51 -10.76 4.12 8.54
CA ARG A 51 -10.04 5.38 8.28
C ARG A 51 -8.77 5.14 7.45
N LEU A 52 -8.13 3.98 7.62
CA LEU A 52 -6.82 3.68 7.04
C LEU A 52 -6.92 3.07 5.64
N LEU A 53 -7.96 2.27 5.38
CA LEU A 53 -8.08 1.40 4.22
C LEU A 53 -9.24 1.75 3.30
N ARG A 54 -10.15 2.63 3.71
CA ARG A 54 -11.25 3.03 2.83
C ARG A 54 -10.71 3.87 1.67
N PHE A 55 -11.20 3.56 0.48
CA PHE A 55 -10.97 4.30 -0.75
C PHE A 55 -12.30 4.46 -1.51
N ASP A 56 -12.35 5.38 -2.46
CA ASP A 56 -13.52 5.57 -3.33
C ASP A 56 -13.52 4.53 -4.46
N PRO A 57 -14.65 3.89 -4.81
CA PRO A 57 -14.70 2.87 -5.87
C PRO A 57 -14.17 3.34 -7.23
N SER A 58 -14.18 4.64 -7.52
CA SER A 58 -13.61 5.19 -8.76
C SER A 58 -12.08 5.06 -8.84
N GLU A 59 -11.41 4.75 -7.73
CA GLU A 59 -9.96 4.65 -7.65
C GLU A 59 -9.39 3.39 -8.30
N HIS A 60 -10.21 2.40 -8.66
CA HIS A 60 -9.75 1.22 -9.37
C HIS A 60 -9.09 1.56 -10.73
N PRO A 61 -7.97 0.91 -11.10
CA PRO A 61 -7.24 -0.10 -10.32
C PRO A 61 -6.31 0.52 -9.26
N VAL A 62 -6.42 0.09 -7.99
CA VAL A 62 -5.69 0.64 -6.84
C VAL A 62 -4.99 -0.44 -6.02
N ALA A 63 -3.73 -0.16 -5.65
CA ALA A 63 -2.90 -1.02 -4.84
C ALA A 63 -2.65 -0.42 -3.45
N LEU A 64 -2.80 -1.21 -2.39
CA LEU A 64 -2.38 -0.81 -1.05
C LEU A 64 -0.90 -1.12 -0.86
N GLN A 65 -0.11 -0.15 -0.39
CA GLN A 65 1.26 -0.40 0.06
C GLN A 65 1.33 -0.64 1.57
N LEU A 66 1.82 -1.82 1.98
CA LEU A 66 2.05 -2.21 3.36
C LEU A 66 3.52 -2.01 3.77
N GLY A 67 3.74 -1.66 5.04
CA GLY A 67 5.04 -1.67 5.70
C GLY A 67 5.05 -2.60 6.93
N GLY A 68 6.08 -3.45 7.06
CA GLY A 68 6.28 -4.33 8.21
C GLY A 68 7.39 -5.35 7.96
N SER A 69 7.76 -6.13 8.98
CA SER A 69 8.79 -7.19 8.93
C SER A 69 8.38 -8.52 9.53
N GLU A 70 7.18 -8.60 10.13
CA GLU A 70 6.68 -9.83 10.75
C GLU A 70 5.78 -10.56 9.73
N PRO A 71 6.20 -11.69 9.13
CA PRO A 71 5.48 -12.32 8.02
C PRO A 71 4.02 -12.66 8.37
N ALA A 72 3.78 -13.19 9.58
CA ALA A 72 2.43 -13.53 10.03
C ALA A 72 1.52 -12.30 10.12
N ARG A 73 2.06 -11.17 10.59
CA ARG A 73 1.31 -9.90 10.71
C ARG A 73 1.07 -9.26 9.36
N LEU A 74 2.05 -9.30 8.46
CA LEU A 74 1.91 -8.86 7.08
C LEU A 74 0.84 -9.68 6.34
N ALA A 75 0.85 -11.00 6.49
CA ALA A 75 -0.15 -11.88 5.87
C ALA A 75 -1.57 -11.57 6.37
N GLU A 76 -1.74 -11.33 7.67
CA GLU A 76 -3.03 -10.94 8.23
C GLU A 76 -3.48 -9.55 7.75
N ALA A 77 -2.58 -8.55 7.74
CA ALA A 77 -2.88 -7.22 7.23
C ALA A 77 -3.22 -7.24 5.73
N ALA A 78 -2.51 -8.04 4.93
CA ALA A 78 -2.77 -8.22 3.51
C ALA A 78 -4.15 -8.83 3.25
N ARG A 79 -4.55 -9.82 4.05
CA ARG A 79 -5.89 -10.43 3.97
C ARG A 79 -6.98 -9.41 4.30
N ILE A 80 -6.81 -8.65 5.39
CA ILE A 80 -7.75 -7.57 5.76
C ILE A 80 -7.85 -6.54 4.62
N ALA A 81 -6.73 -6.13 4.03
CA ALA A 81 -6.73 -5.20 2.91
C ALA A 81 -7.42 -5.79 1.67
N ALA A 82 -7.17 -7.06 1.34
CA ALA A 82 -7.86 -7.72 0.24
C ALA A 82 -9.39 -7.74 0.45
N ASP A 83 -9.86 -7.92 1.69
CA ASP A 83 -11.29 -7.87 2.04
C ASP A 83 -11.89 -6.45 1.86
N PHE A 84 -11.08 -5.39 1.89
CA PHE A 84 -11.49 -4.02 1.53
C PHE A 84 -11.60 -3.80 0.01
N GLY A 85 -11.16 -4.76 -0.79
CA GLY A 85 -11.33 -4.75 -2.25
C GLY A 85 -10.14 -4.19 -3.04
N TYR A 86 -8.96 -4.01 -2.45
CA TYR A 86 -7.76 -3.60 -3.22
C TYR A 86 -7.42 -4.61 -4.32
N ASP A 87 -6.97 -4.11 -5.49
CA ASP A 87 -6.61 -4.96 -6.64
C ASP A 87 -5.22 -5.61 -6.49
N GLU A 88 -4.36 -5.00 -5.67
CA GLU A 88 -3.00 -5.46 -5.39
C GLU A 88 -2.61 -5.07 -3.96
N ILE A 89 -1.87 -5.97 -3.30
CA ILE A 89 -1.17 -5.68 -2.04
C ILE A 89 0.33 -5.63 -2.34
N ASN A 90 0.95 -4.48 -2.07
CA ASN A 90 2.35 -4.19 -2.33
C ASN A 90 3.13 -4.09 -1.01
N LEU A 91 4.34 -4.65 -0.96
CA LEU A 91 5.22 -4.54 0.21
C LEU A 91 6.28 -3.46 0.00
N ASN A 92 6.37 -2.50 0.91
CA ASN A 92 7.46 -1.52 0.89
C ASN A 92 8.77 -2.16 1.36
N VAL A 93 9.66 -2.39 0.40
CA VAL A 93 11.05 -2.82 0.61
C VAL A 93 12.07 -1.76 0.14
N GLY A 94 11.63 -0.51 -0.08
CA GLY A 94 12.44 0.50 -0.77
C GLY A 94 12.70 1.78 -0.01
N CYS A 95 11.93 2.12 1.03
CA CYS A 95 12.10 3.39 1.73
C CYS A 95 13.34 3.36 2.66
N PRO A 96 14.28 4.32 2.52
CA PRO A 96 15.48 4.38 3.35
C PRO A 96 15.34 5.28 4.60
N SER A 97 14.16 5.84 4.89
CA SER A 97 14.01 6.82 5.98
C SER A 97 14.21 6.24 7.39
N ASP A 98 14.66 7.07 8.32
CA ASP A 98 14.93 6.67 9.72
C ASP A 98 13.72 6.09 10.44
N ARG A 99 12.52 6.65 10.16
CA ARG A 99 11.26 6.16 10.74
C ARG A 99 10.92 4.74 10.28
N VAL A 100 11.25 4.43 9.03
CA VAL A 100 11.00 3.12 8.43
C VAL A 100 12.05 2.11 8.89
N GLN A 101 13.31 2.53 9.00
CA GLN A 101 14.39 1.70 9.55
C GLN A 101 14.17 1.33 11.02
N SER A 102 13.76 2.29 11.86
CA SER A 102 13.47 2.03 13.28
C SER A 102 12.27 1.10 13.48
N GLY A 103 11.30 1.12 12.56
CA GLY A 103 10.22 0.14 12.51
C GLY A 103 10.60 -1.22 11.92
N ARG A 104 11.86 -1.39 11.47
CA ARG A 104 12.36 -2.58 10.77
C ARG A 104 11.56 -2.93 9.52
N PHE A 105 11.28 -1.98 8.63
CA PHE A 105 10.73 -2.29 7.29
C PHE A 105 11.35 -1.40 6.23
N GLY A 106 10.93 -1.50 4.97
CA GLY A 106 11.53 -0.72 3.86
C GLY A 106 12.89 -1.27 3.43
N ALA A 107 13.80 -0.38 3.03
CA ALA A 107 15.07 -0.77 2.40
C ALA A 107 15.97 -1.65 3.28
N CYS A 108 15.83 -1.57 4.62
CA CYS A 108 16.62 -2.41 5.51
C CYS A 108 16.30 -3.91 5.38
N LEU A 109 15.08 -4.27 4.92
CA LEU A 109 14.69 -5.66 4.66
C LEU A 109 15.54 -6.32 3.57
N MET A 110 16.07 -5.54 2.62
CA MET A 110 16.93 -6.07 1.56
C MET A 110 18.26 -6.64 2.10
N ARG A 111 18.62 -6.34 3.36
CA ARG A 111 19.79 -6.94 4.03
C ARG A 111 19.51 -8.34 4.59
N GLU A 112 18.23 -8.69 4.76
CA GLU A 112 17.75 -9.93 5.36
C GLU A 112 16.70 -10.58 4.43
N PRO A 113 17.08 -11.01 3.20
CA PRO A 113 16.12 -11.45 2.18
C PRO A 113 15.39 -12.77 2.50
N GLU A 114 15.84 -13.51 3.53
CA GLU A 114 15.22 -14.76 3.99
C GLU A 114 14.11 -14.54 5.04
N LEU A 115 13.97 -13.31 5.54
CA LEU A 115 12.91 -12.91 6.48
C LEU A 115 11.54 -12.90 5.81
#